data_AF-A0A443RQL8-F1
#
_entry.id   AF-A0A443RQL8-F1
#
_cell.length_a   1.000
_cell.length_b   1.000
_cell.length_c   1.000
_cell.angle_alpha   90.00
_cell.angle_beta   90.00
_cell.angle_gamma   90.00
#
_symmetry.space_group_name_H-M   'P 1'
#
loop_
_entity.id
_entity.type
_entity.pdbx_description
1 polymer ?
#
loop_
_entity_poly.entity_id
_entity_poly.type
_entity_poly.pdbx_seq_one_letter_code
_entity_poly.pdbx_strand_id
1 'polypeptide(L)'
;MNEKINENCKSLETEISSRCDLLIEAIHNRKQQLLEFIHKEKEYKLRALKEQVSACTNRLQQTTGLLQFCIEALKETEAIAFLQIGTSLINRVNNRELSWTKELTATPWISPELELSLDSRPVLASIEQLTFSQMKPPESPILIVDECVAENNSITIAWKPQVSNFVEGFILELDDGNDGPFRVSYCSLLQKFIKI
;
A
#
# COMPACT_ATOMS: atom_id res chain seq x y z
N MET A 1 -17.85 16.49 -46.58
CA MET A 1 -16.52 16.54 -45.92
C MET A 1 -16.57 17.38 -44.65
N ASN A 2 -17.11 18.61 -44.67
CA ASN A 2 -17.30 19.44 -43.47
C ASN A 2 -18.20 18.81 -42.39
N GLU A 3 -19.31 18.16 -42.76
CA GLU A 3 -20.19 17.49 -41.78
C GLU A 3 -19.47 16.39 -41.00
N LYS A 4 -18.67 15.57 -41.70
CA LYS A 4 -17.89 14.48 -41.08
C LYS A 4 -16.78 14.97 -40.15
N ILE A 5 -16.18 16.13 -40.46
CA ILE A 5 -15.20 16.79 -39.57
C ILE A 5 -15.90 17.33 -38.31
N ASN A 6 -17.10 17.92 -38.47
CA ASN A 6 -17.87 18.45 -37.37
C ASN A 6 -18.39 17.35 -36.43
N GLU A 7 -18.85 16.22 -36.98
CA GLU A 7 -19.23 15.03 -36.20
C GLU A 7 -18.04 14.45 -35.44
N ASN A 8 -16.87 14.35 -36.08
CA ASN A 8 -15.65 13.88 -35.43
C ASN A 8 -15.22 14.81 -34.27
N CYS A 9 -15.26 16.13 -34.48
CA CYS A 9 -14.96 17.11 -33.42
C CYS A 9 -15.87 16.94 -32.21
N LYS A 10 -17.20 16.85 -32.43
CA LYS A 10 -18.18 16.61 -31.37
C LYS A 10 -17.94 15.29 -30.62
N SER A 11 -17.59 14.23 -31.36
CA SER A 11 -17.26 12.94 -30.77
C SER A 11 -16.04 13.06 -29.86
N LEU A 12 -14.98 13.74 -30.33
CA LEU A 12 -13.76 13.94 -29.56
C LEU A 12 -13.99 14.81 -28.32
N GLU A 13 -14.77 15.88 -28.44
CA GLU A 13 -15.16 16.72 -27.30
C GLU A 13 -15.90 15.90 -26.23
N THR A 14 -16.84 15.06 -26.65
CA THR A 14 -17.60 14.18 -25.75
C THR A 14 -16.67 13.17 -25.06
N GLU A 15 -15.73 12.59 -25.80
CA GLU A 15 -14.74 11.65 -25.26
C GLU A 15 -13.81 12.32 -24.25
N ILE A 16 -13.28 13.51 -24.56
CA ILE A 16 -12.42 14.27 -23.65
C ILE A 16 -13.18 14.59 -22.36
N SER A 17 -14.42 15.10 -22.48
CA SER A 17 -15.25 15.40 -21.32
C SER A 17 -15.44 14.17 -20.45
N SER A 18 -15.84 13.04 -21.06
CA SER A 18 -16.06 11.78 -20.33
C SER A 18 -14.79 11.26 -19.64
N ARG A 19 -13.63 11.34 -20.31
CA ARG A 19 -12.34 10.93 -19.70
C ARG A 19 -11.96 11.83 -18.52
N CYS A 20 -12.16 13.14 -18.64
CA CYS A 20 -11.92 14.07 -17.53
C CYS A 20 -12.87 13.82 -16.35
N ASP A 21 -14.14 13.54 -16.61
CA ASP A 21 -15.13 13.24 -15.56
C ASP A 21 -14.74 11.98 -14.77
N LEU A 22 -14.25 10.94 -15.45
CA LEU A 22 -13.72 9.73 -14.80
C LEU A 22 -12.52 10.03 -13.90
N LEU A 23 -11.60 10.90 -14.35
CA LEU A 23 -10.46 11.32 -13.52
C LEU A 23 -10.92 12.10 -12.28
N ILE A 24 -11.90 12.99 -12.43
CA ILE A 24 -12.49 13.75 -11.32
C ILE A 24 -13.14 12.80 -10.31
N GLU A 25 -13.91 11.82 -10.77
CA GLU A 25 -14.52 10.81 -9.92
C GLU A 25 -13.46 10.00 -9.15
N ALA A 26 -12.41 9.55 -9.84
CA ALA A 26 -11.31 8.81 -9.22
C ALA A 26 -10.62 9.61 -8.11
N ILE A 27 -10.38 10.91 -8.32
CA ILE A 27 -9.81 11.80 -7.31
C ILE A 27 -10.76 11.99 -6.12
N HIS A 28 -12.07 12.15 -6.36
CA HIS A 28 -13.07 12.21 -5.28
C HIS A 28 -13.08 10.93 -4.45
N ASN A 29 -13.05 9.78 -5.10
CA ASN A 29 -13.05 8.48 -4.43
C ASN A 29 -11.78 8.31 -3.58
N ARG A 30 -10.61 8.68 -4.14
CA ARG A 30 -9.34 8.63 -3.41
C ARG A 30 -9.33 9.57 -2.20
N LYS A 31 -9.89 10.77 -2.33
CA LYS A 31 -10.07 11.71 -1.21
C LYS A 31 -10.87 11.06 -0.08
N GLN A 32 -11.99 10.41 -0.37
CA GLN A 32 -12.80 9.76 0.67
C GLN A 32 -12.03 8.66 1.39
N GLN A 33 -11.32 7.81 0.65
CA GLN A 33 -10.48 6.76 1.24
C GLN A 33 -9.39 7.31 2.18
N LEU A 34 -8.74 8.40 1.80
CA LEU A 34 -7.71 9.06 2.63
C LEU A 34 -8.31 9.65 3.91
N LEU A 35 -9.50 10.26 3.83
CA LEU A 35 -10.21 10.79 5.00
C LEU A 35 -10.68 9.66 5.94
N GLU A 36 -11.22 8.58 5.39
CA GLU A 36 -11.59 7.40 6.16
C GLU A 36 -10.40 6.79 6.90
N PHE A 37 -9.22 6.74 6.26
CA PHE A 37 -8.00 6.29 6.89
C PHE A 37 -7.64 7.15 8.10
N ILE A 38 -7.67 8.48 7.97
CA ILE A 38 -7.40 9.42 9.08
C ILE A 38 -8.39 9.20 10.22
N HIS A 39 -9.68 9.02 9.91
CA HIS A 39 -10.69 8.77 10.94
C HIS A 39 -10.45 7.45 11.68
N LYS A 40 -10.13 6.37 10.97
CA LYS A 40 -9.82 5.07 11.58
C LYS A 40 -8.58 5.14 12.48
N GLU A 41 -7.53 5.81 12.02
CA GLU A 41 -6.30 5.99 12.80
C GLU A 41 -6.56 6.81 14.07
N LYS A 42 -7.34 7.89 13.96
CA LYS A 42 -7.79 8.68 15.12
C LYS A 42 -8.57 7.83 16.12
N GLU A 43 -9.54 7.04 15.66
CA GLU A 43 -10.35 6.17 16.53
C GLU A 43 -9.48 5.11 17.21
N TYR A 44 -8.54 4.52 16.49
CA TYR A 44 -7.57 3.58 17.04
C TYR A 44 -6.74 4.21 18.15
N LYS A 45 -6.12 5.37 17.90
CA LYS A 45 -5.32 6.09 18.90
C LYS A 45 -6.14 6.49 20.13
N LEU A 46 -7.37 6.99 19.93
CA LEU A 46 -8.26 7.33 21.03
C LEU A 46 -8.61 6.12 21.90
N ARG A 47 -8.88 4.96 21.28
CA ARG A 47 -9.18 3.73 22.00
C ARG A 47 -7.97 3.27 22.81
N ALA A 48 -6.80 3.22 22.18
CA ALA A 48 -5.57 2.81 22.84
C ALA A 48 -5.18 3.76 23.99
N LEU A 49 -5.37 5.07 23.83
CA LEU A 49 -5.14 6.04 24.90
C LEU A 49 -6.11 5.82 26.08
N LYS A 50 -7.40 5.56 25.81
CA LYS A 50 -8.37 5.22 26.86
C LYS A 50 -8.00 3.96 27.63
N GLU A 51 -7.52 2.94 26.92
CA GLU A 51 -7.02 1.70 27.54
C GLU A 51 -5.79 1.97 28.41
N GLN A 52 -4.85 2.80 27.96
CA GLN A 52 -3.68 3.22 28.75
C GLN A 52 -4.08 4.00 30.01
N VAL A 53 -5.04 4.93 29.90
CA VAL A 53 -5.58 5.65 31.08
C VAL A 53 -6.25 4.69 32.06
N SER A 54 -7.05 3.74 31.56
CA SER A 54 -7.70 2.72 32.39
C SER A 54 -6.68 1.84 33.12
N ALA A 55 -5.66 1.36 32.40
CA ALA A 55 -4.58 0.57 32.97
C ALA A 55 -3.82 1.34 34.06
N CYS A 56 -3.46 2.60 33.79
CA CYS A 56 -2.78 3.45 34.78
C CYS A 56 -3.67 3.71 36.01
N THR A 57 -4.96 3.97 35.81
CA THR A 57 -5.93 4.19 36.89
C THR A 57 -6.09 2.97 37.78
N ASN A 58 -6.30 1.79 37.18
CA ASN A 58 -6.38 0.53 37.92
C ASN A 58 -5.12 0.29 38.73
N ARG A 59 -3.96 0.55 38.13
CA ARG A 59 -2.65 0.38 38.76
C ARG A 59 -2.43 1.35 39.92
N LEU A 60 -2.88 2.60 39.79
CA LEU A 60 -2.87 3.59 40.86
C LEU A 60 -3.72 3.12 42.05
N GLN A 61 -4.99 2.75 41.80
CA GLN A 61 -5.90 2.24 42.85
C GLN A 61 -5.30 1.04 43.58
N GLN A 62 -4.75 0.12 42.81
CA GLN A 62 -4.06 -1.07 43.28
C GLN A 62 -2.88 -0.73 44.20
N THR A 63 -2.01 0.18 43.79
CA THR A 63 -0.84 0.62 44.56
C THR A 63 -1.25 1.34 45.84
N THR A 64 -2.25 2.22 45.75
CA THR A 64 -2.86 2.89 46.91
C THR A 64 -3.43 1.89 47.91
N GLY A 65 -4.13 0.85 47.45
CA GLY A 65 -4.66 -0.19 48.34
C GLY A 65 -3.57 -1.00 49.04
N LEU A 66 -2.44 -1.27 48.36
CA LEU A 66 -1.29 -1.93 48.99
C LEU A 66 -0.61 -1.00 50.00
N LEU A 67 -0.45 0.29 49.68
CA LEU A 67 0.08 1.26 50.63
C LEU A 67 -0.78 1.32 51.89
N GLN A 68 -2.10 1.36 51.75
CA GLN A 68 -3.01 1.34 52.90
C GLN A 68 -2.88 0.06 53.71
N PHE A 69 -2.73 -1.09 53.06
CA PHE A 69 -2.46 -2.36 53.72
C PHE A 69 -1.13 -2.36 54.48
N CYS A 70 -0.07 -1.78 53.91
CA CYS A 70 1.22 -1.60 54.59
C CYS A 70 1.05 -0.74 55.84
N ILE A 71 0.34 0.38 55.74
CA ILE A 71 0.08 1.30 56.86
C ILE A 71 -0.66 0.59 57.98
N GLU A 72 -1.66 -0.23 57.66
CA GLU A 72 -2.41 -0.98 58.68
C GLU A 72 -1.55 -2.05 59.35
N ALA A 73 -0.76 -2.80 58.58
CA ALA A 73 0.15 -3.81 59.12
C ALA A 73 1.22 -3.22 60.05
N LEU A 74 1.66 -1.99 59.80
CA LEU A 74 2.61 -1.27 60.67
C LEU A 74 2.02 -0.90 62.05
N LYS A 75 0.70 -1.00 62.23
CA LYS A 75 0.05 -0.77 63.52
C LYS A 75 0.02 -2.03 64.41
N GLU A 76 0.46 -3.18 63.91
CA GLU A 76 0.52 -4.41 64.70
C GLU A 76 1.46 -4.23 65.90
N THR A 77 0.97 -4.59 67.08
CA THR A 77 1.65 -4.34 68.35
C THR A 77 2.39 -5.57 68.85
N GLU A 78 1.97 -6.77 68.43
CA GLU A 78 2.61 -8.03 68.83
C GLU A 78 3.77 -8.37 67.88
N ALA A 79 4.96 -8.59 68.44
CA ALA A 79 6.19 -8.71 67.68
C ALA A 79 6.23 -9.96 66.78
N ILE A 80 5.70 -11.09 67.22
CA ILE A 80 5.70 -12.34 66.44
C ILE A 80 4.73 -12.21 65.26
N ALA A 81 3.52 -11.71 65.47
CA ALA A 81 2.52 -11.44 64.45
C ALA A 81 3.02 -10.43 63.42
N PHE A 82 3.68 -9.36 63.87
CA PHE A 82 4.29 -8.38 62.98
C PHE A 82 5.36 -9.00 62.07
N LEU A 83 6.26 -9.83 62.62
CA LEU A 83 7.30 -10.52 61.83
C LEU A 83 6.70 -11.52 60.83
N GLN A 84 5.63 -12.22 61.21
CA GLN A 84 4.91 -13.14 60.32
C GLN A 84 4.27 -12.40 59.14
N ILE A 85 3.67 -11.24 59.38
CA ILE A 85 3.03 -10.42 58.34
C ILE A 85 4.07 -9.73 57.46
N GLY A 86 5.16 -9.24 58.04
CA GLY A 86 6.18 -8.43 57.36
C GLY A 86 6.85 -9.12 56.18
N THR A 87 7.21 -10.41 56.31
CA THR A 87 7.82 -11.19 55.22
C THR A 87 6.89 -11.32 54.00
N SER A 88 5.60 -11.58 54.25
CA SER A 88 4.57 -11.67 53.21
C SER A 88 4.32 -10.32 52.53
N LEU A 89 4.43 -9.22 53.28
CA LEU A 89 4.27 -7.86 52.80
C LEU A 89 5.40 -7.44 51.88
N ILE A 90 6.65 -7.70 52.28
CA ILE A 90 7.85 -7.45 51.46
C ILE A 90 7.75 -8.18 50.12
N ASN A 91 7.38 -9.46 50.14
CA ASN A 91 7.21 -10.25 48.92
C ASN A 91 6.11 -9.68 48.00
N ARG A 92 4.98 -9.24 48.56
CA ARG A 92 3.90 -8.61 47.78
C ARG A 92 4.33 -7.29 47.14
N VAL A 93 5.10 -6.46 47.85
CA VAL A 93 5.63 -5.20 47.31
C VAL A 93 6.61 -5.48 46.17
N ASN A 94 7.61 -6.34 46.41
CA ASN A 94 8.64 -6.68 45.42
C ASN A 94 8.04 -7.29 44.15
N ASN A 95 7.11 -8.23 44.29
CA ASN A 95 6.44 -8.84 43.13
C ASN A 95 5.67 -7.80 42.31
N ARG A 96 5.07 -6.80 42.97
CA ARG A 96 4.31 -5.77 42.29
C ARG A 96 5.19 -4.77 41.57
N GLU A 97 6.33 -4.41 42.16
CA GLU A 97 7.35 -3.58 41.53
C GLU A 97 7.95 -4.24 40.29
N LEU A 98 8.26 -5.54 40.37
CA LEU A 98 8.75 -6.32 39.22
C LEU A 98 7.72 -6.38 38.09
N SER A 99 6.45 -6.64 38.41
CA SER A 99 5.35 -6.64 37.42
C SER A 99 5.20 -5.28 36.76
N TRP A 100 5.29 -4.20 37.54
CA TRP A 100 5.20 -2.83 37.04
C TRP A 100 6.28 -2.53 36.01
N THR A 101 7.54 -2.82 36.35
CA THR A 101 8.68 -2.51 35.49
C THR A 101 8.57 -3.27 34.18
N LYS A 102 8.18 -4.55 34.24
CA LYS A 102 7.98 -5.38 33.06
C LYS A 102 6.88 -4.84 32.13
N GLU A 103 5.72 -4.48 32.67
CA GLU A 103 4.61 -3.92 31.91
C GLU A 103 4.94 -2.57 31.27
N LEU A 104 5.60 -1.68 32.02
CA LEU A 104 5.99 -0.34 31.53
C LEU A 104 6.97 -0.44 30.36
N THR A 105 7.88 -1.41 30.38
CA THR A 105 8.83 -1.65 29.29
C THR A 105 8.20 -2.35 28.09
N ALA A 106 7.11 -3.10 28.29
CA ALA A 106 6.47 -3.90 27.25
C ALA A 106 5.41 -3.13 26.45
N THR A 107 4.93 -2.00 26.95
CA THR A 107 3.83 -1.23 26.33
C THR A 107 4.36 0.06 25.69
N PRO A 108 4.37 0.15 24.34
CA PRO A 108 4.70 1.40 23.66
C PRO A 108 3.62 2.44 23.96
N TRP A 109 4.03 3.64 24.38
CA TRP A 109 3.11 4.74 24.63
C TRP A 109 2.59 5.29 23.30
N ILE A 110 1.26 5.41 23.19
CA ILE A 110 0.64 5.91 21.97
C ILE A 110 0.86 7.43 21.94
N SER A 111 1.51 7.95 20.90
CA SER A 111 1.60 9.40 20.71
C SER A 111 0.23 9.95 20.26
N PRO A 112 -0.16 11.15 20.75
CA PRO A 112 -1.41 11.81 20.35
C PRO A 112 -1.34 12.40 18.93
N GLU A 113 -0.16 12.54 18.36
CA GLU A 113 0.05 13.20 17.07
C GLU A 113 -0.14 12.23 15.90
N LEU A 114 -0.71 12.74 14.81
CA LEU A 114 -0.86 12.04 13.53
C LEU A 114 0.17 12.60 12.55
N GLU A 115 1.35 12.01 12.50
CA GLU A 115 2.43 12.41 11.59
C GLU A 115 2.16 11.90 10.17
N LEU A 116 1.18 12.51 9.50
CA LEU A 116 0.79 12.18 8.13
C LEU A 116 1.00 13.40 7.22
N SER A 117 1.58 13.17 6.04
CA SER A 117 1.74 14.18 5.00
C SER A 117 1.21 13.64 3.67
N LEU A 118 0.43 14.46 2.97
CA LEU A 118 -0.11 14.11 1.66
C LEU A 118 0.71 14.82 0.57
N ASP A 119 1.34 14.04 -0.30
CA ASP A 119 2.03 14.57 -1.48
C ASP A 119 1.15 14.44 -2.74
N SER A 120 0.65 15.58 -3.24
CA SER A 120 -0.17 15.64 -4.45
C SER A 120 0.62 15.96 -5.73
N ARG A 121 1.92 16.27 -5.62
CA ARG A 121 2.74 16.73 -6.76
C ARG A 121 2.79 15.72 -7.91
N PRO A 122 2.93 14.39 -7.68
CA PRO A 122 2.96 13.43 -8.79
C PRO A 122 1.66 13.40 -9.60
N VAL A 123 0.51 13.54 -8.92
CA VAL A 123 -0.80 13.53 -9.58
C VAL A 123 -0.98 14.79 -10.43
N LEU A 124 -0.56 15.95 -9.92
CA LEU A 124 -0.58 17.20 -10.66
C LEU A 124 0.32 17.14 -11.90
N ALA A 125 1.54 16.61 -11.77
CA ALA A 125 2.44 16.43 -12.90
C ALA A 125 1.84 15.52 -13.99
N SER A 126 1.15 14.45 -13.61
CA SER A 126 0.45 13.58 -14.57
C SER A 126 -0.71 14.28 -15.27
N ILE A 127 -1.44 15.17 -14.59
CA ILE A 127 -2.51 15.98 -15.18
C ILE A 127 -1.94 16.99 -16.18
N GLU A 128 -0.84 17.66 -15.84
CA GLU A 128 -0.16 18.61 -16.74
C GLU A 128 0.38 17.95 -18.01
N GLN A 129 0.72 16.66 -17.93
CA GLN A 129 1.22 15.87 -19.06
C GLN A 129 0.11 15.30 -19.97
N LEU A 130 -1.17 15.51 -19.64
CA LEU A 130 -2.27 15.05 -20.49
C LEU A 130 -2.21 15.73 -21.86
N THR A 131 -2.05 14.93 -22.91
CA THR A 131 -1.90 15.41 -24.28
C THR A 131 -2.49 14.43 -25.29
N PHE A 132 -2.73 14.90 -26.51
CA PHE A 132 -3.18 14.05 -27.60
C PHE A 132 -2.02 13.24 -28.17
N SER A 133 -2.10 11.92 -28.08
CA SER A 133 -1.21 11.04 -28.84
C SER A 133 -1.76 10.85 -30.25
N GLN A 134 -1.09 11.40 -31.26
CA GLN A 134 -1.36 11.02 -32.64
C GLN A 134 -1.04 9.53 -32.80
N MET A 135 -2.02 8.71 -33.21
CA MET A 135 -1.77 7.34 -33.66
C MET A 135 -1.02 7.38 -34.99
N LYS A 136 0.28 7.72 -34.95
CA LYS A 136 1.18 7.33 -36.03
C LYS A 136 1.31 5.80 -35.92
N PRO A 137 1.20 5.05 -37.03
CA PRO A 137 1.45 3.62 -36.99
C PRO A 137 2.80 3.38 -36.32
N PRO A 138 2.89 2.45 -35.35
CA PRO A 138 4.13 2.19 -34.66
C PRO A 138 5.20 1.80 -35.67
N GLU A 139 6.42 2.29 -35.47
CA GLU A 139 7.53 1.91 -36.34
C GLU A 139 7.77 0.39 -36.25
N SER A 140 8.19 -0.21 -37.36
CA SER A 140 8.40 -1.66 -37.45
C SER A 140 9.38 -2.15 -36.38
N PRO A 141 9.11 -3.28 -35.69
CA PRO A 141 10.02 -3.79 -34.68
C PRO A 141 11.38 -4.16 -35.30
N ILE A 142 12.45 -4.01 -34.53
CA ILE A 142 13.80 -4.33 -34.98
C ILE A 142 14.15 -5.75 -34.51
N LEU A 143 14.44 -6.65 -35.46
CA LEU A 143 14.96 -7.99 -35.15
C LEU A 143 16.37 -7.90 -34.54
N ILE A 144 16.59 -8.61 -33.44
CA ILE A 144 17.91 -8.76 -32.82
C ILE A 144 18.51 -10.04 -33.37
N VAL A 145 19.15 -9.94 -34.54
CA VAL A 145 19.65 -11.09 -35.30
C VAL A 145 20.62 -11.95 -34.48
N ASP A 146 21.44 -11.32 -33.65
CA ASP A 146 22.43 -12.00 -32.78
C ASP A 146 21.79 -12.87 -31.68
N GLU A 147 20.51 -12.64 -31.37
CA GLU A 147 19.74 -13.39 -30.37
C GLU A 147 18.73 -14.36 -31.03
N CYS A 148 18.65 -14.37 -32.36
CA CYS A 148 17.85 -15.33 -33.10
C CYS A 148 18.61 -16.66 -33.26
N VAL A 149 17.97 -17.78 -32.93
CA VAL A 149 18.61 -19.10 -32.92
C VAL A 149 17.74 -20.12 -33.63
N ALA A 150 18.33 -20.97 -34.47
CA ALA A 150 17.65 -22.11 -35.09
C ALA A 150 18.31 -23.41 -34.63
N GLU A 151 17.65 -24.15 -33.73
CA GLU A 151 18.18 -25.37 -33.12
C GLU A 151 17.07 -26.41 -32.90
N ASN A 152 17.36 -27.69 -33.15
CA ASN A 152 16.46 -28.82 -32.82
C ASN A 152 15.03 -28.68 -33.38
N ASN A 153 14.90 -28.44 -34.69
CA ASN A 153 13.63 -28.16 -35.38
C ASN A 153 12.86 -26.97 -34.81
N SER A 154 13.57 -26.07 -34.14
CA SER A 154 12.96 -24.94 -33.50
C SER A 154 13.64 -23.63 -33.87
N ILE A 155 12.82 -22.61 -34.13
CA ILE A 155 13.30 -21.26 -34.47
C ILE A 155 12.92 -20.33 -33.33
N THR A 156 13.94 -19.63 -32.83
CA THR A 156 13.82 -18.59 -31.83
C THR A 156 14.04 -17.23 -32.48
N ILE A 157 13.03 -16.37 -32.43
CA ILE A 157 13.09 -15.01 -32.97
C ILE A 157 13.10 -14.01 -31.81
N ALA A 158 14.06 -13.09 -31.83
CA ALA A 158 14.19 -11.99 -30.88
C ALA A 158 14.00 -10.65 -31.60
N TRP A 159 13.24 -9.75 -30.98
CA TRP A 159 13.01 -8.40 -31.50
C TRP A 159 12.85 -7.39 -30.37
N LYS A 160 13.06 -6.12 -30.68
CA LYS A 160 12.79 -5.00 -29.79
C LYS A 160 11.80 -4.00 -30.42
N PRO A 161 10.87 -3.44 -29.62
CA PRO A 161 10.04 -2.33 -30.08
C PRO A 161 10.90 -1.09 -30.36
N GLN A 162 10.55 -0.32 -31.38
CA GLN A 162 11.07 1.03 -31.55
C GLN A 162 10.37 1.98 -30.56
N VAL A 163 11.02 3.10 -30.23
CA VAL A 163 10.68 3.98 -29.09
C VAL A 163 9.36 4.75 -29.26
N SER A 164 8.54 4.45 -30.28
CA SER A 164 7.30 5.17 -30.57
C SER A 164 6.07 4.47 -30.00
N ASN A 165 5.32 5.23 -29.18
CA ASN A 165 3.94 5.10 -28.68
C ASN A 165 3.21 3.74 -28.72
N PHE A 166 2.66 3.39 -27.55
CA PHE A 166 1.58 2.44 -27.28
C PHE A 166 1.37 1.33 -28.32
N VAL A 167 2.31 0.40 -28.39
CA VAL A 167 2.11 -0.88 -29.09
C VAL A 167 1.39 -1.84 -28.15
N GLU A 168 0.18 -2.26 -28.50
CA GLU A 168 -0.60 -3.26 -27.75
C GLU A 168 -0.06 -4.69 -27.92
N GLY A 169 0.72 -4.96 -28.97
CA GLY A 169 1.39 -6.23 -29.17
C GLY A 169 1.98 -6.35 -30.57
N PHE A 170 2.77 -7.41 -30.78
CA PHE A 170 3.26 -7.80 -32.10
C PHE A 170 2.72 -9.18 -32.47
N ILE A 171 2.35 -9.33 -33.74
CA ILE A 171 1.96 -10.61 -34.34
C ILE A 171 3.10 -11.04 -35.25
N LEU A 172 3.59 -12.26 -35.06
CA LEU A 172 4.54 -12.89 -35.96
C LEU A 172 3.79 -13.79 -36.93
N GLU A 173 4.01 -13.56 -38.22
CA GLU A 173 3.41 -14.31 -39.31
C GLU A 173 4.52 -15.00 -40.12
N LEU A 174 4.34 -16.29 -40.40
CA LEU A 174 5.28 -17.08 -41.20
C LEU A 174 4.71 -17.32 -42.59
N ASP A 175 5.53 -17.04 -43.59
CA ASP A 175 5.26 -17.36 -44.99
C ASP A 175 5.93 -18.69 -45.34
N ASP A 176 5.17 -19.61 -45.93
CA ASP A 176 5.70 -20.90 -46.41
C ASP A 176 6.19 -20.83 -47.88
N GLY A 177 6.15 -19.65 -48.50
CA GLY A 177 6.72 -19.36 -49.82
C GLY A 177 5.91 -19.92 -50.99
N ASN A 178 4.69 -20.42 -50.74
CA ASN A 178 3.80 -21.01 -51.75
C ASN A 178 2.65 -20.07 -52.17
N ASP A 179 2.80 -18.74 -52.04
CA ASP A 179 1.75 -17.74 -52.29
C ASP A 179 0.42 -18.03 -51.53
N GLY A 180 0.52 -18.77 -50.42
CA GLY A 180 -0.60 -19.11 -49.53
C GLY A 180 -0.84 -18.05 -48.45
N PRO A 181 -1.93 -18.15 -47.68
CA PRO A 181 -2.15 -17.26 -46.54
C PRO A 181 -1.06 -17.49 -45.48
N PHE A 182 -0.54 -16.41 -44.89
CA PHE A 182 0.41 -16.51 -43.79
C PHE A 182 -0.13 -17.39 -42.67
N ARG A 183 0.71 -18.27 -42.13
CA ARG A 183 0.34 -19.11 -40.98
C ARG A 183 0.61 -18.32 -39.70
N VAL A 184 -0.46 -17.89 -39.04
CA VAL A 184 -0.38 -17.16 -37.77
C VAL A 184 0.02 -18.12 -36.66
N SER A 185 1.05 -17.78 -35.89
CA SER A 185 1.18 -18.30 -34.52
C SER A 185 1.98 -17.32 -33.66
N TYR A 186 1.39 -17.03 -32.50
CA TYR A 186 1.95 -16.32 -31.33
C TYR A 186 1.73 -14.80 -31.25
N CYS A 187 1.08 -14.40 -30.16
CA CYS A 187 0.82 -13.03 -29.75
C CYS A 187 1.60 -12.80 -28.43
N SER A 188 2.50 -11.81 -28.38
CA SER A 188 3.23 -11.48 -27.14
C SER A 188 3.25 -9.98 -26.88
N LEU A 189 3.12 -9.63 -25.60
CA LEU A 189 2.78 -8.27 -25.16
C LEU A 189 3.98 -7.42 -24.75
N LEU A 190 5.17 -7.99 -24.58
CA LEU A 190 6.44 -7.27 -24.38
C LEU A 190 7.51 -8.32 -24.13
N GLN A 191 8.62 -8.24 -24.87
CA GLN A 191 9.86 -9.01 -24.72
C GLN A 191 9.69 -10.49 -24.30
N LYS A 192 9.86 -11.40 -25.26
CA LYS A 192 10.83 -12.52 -25.20
C LYS A 192 10.51 -13.62 -26.22
N PHE A 193 11.60 -14.21 -26.71
CA PHE A 193 11.78 -15.53 -27.30
C PHE A 193 10.49 -16.31 -27.62
N ILE A 194 10.13 -16.35 -28.90
CA ILE A 194 9.16 -17.34 -29.41
C ILE A 194 9.95 -18.54 -29.87
N LYS A 195 9.69 -19.72 -29.29
CA LYS A 195 10.23 -21.01 -29.74
C LYS A 195 9.17 -21.67 -30.64
N ILE A 196 9.38 -21.67 -31.95
CA ILE A 196 8.53 -22.39 -32.94
C ILE A 196 8.95 -23.86 -32.98
#